data_AF-A0A9I3EGW0-F1
#
_entry.id   AF-A0A9I3EGW0-F1
#
_cell.length_a   1.000
_cell.length_b   1.000
_cell.length_c   1.000
_cell.angle_alpha   90.00
_cell.angle_beta   90.00
_cell.angle_gamma   90.00
#
_symmetry.space_group_name_H-M   'P 1'
#
loop_
_entity.id
_entity.type
_entity.pdbx_description
1 polymer ?
#
loop_
_entity_poly.entity_id
_entity_poly.type
_entity_poly.pdbx_seq_one_letter_code
_entity_poly.pdbx_strand_id
1 'polypeptide(L)'
;MKSSVQNEFWAALVEKAYAKLHGSYEALAGGTGIRGMTALTGGITAHYILKGNQPHDLFEILEKYLPLRALATCAIHKNDQYKHVYESVGLRVQHAYSVLRVVRLCNVKLVCVRNPWGHVEWKGNWSDHSQKWHEVPYEERMQLLAIKDNGEFWMSFCDFVRYFDDVTICQQTR
;
A
#
# COMPACT_ATOMS: atom_id res chain seq x y z
N MET A 1 -1.74 15.91 7.88
CA MET A 1 -2.38 15.43 6.63
C MET A 1 -3.32 16.51 6.05
N LYS A 2 -3.45 16.64 4.72
CA LYS A 2 -4.41 17.54 4.05
C LYS A 2 -5.14 16.77 2.95
N SER A 3 -6.46 16.98 2.80
CA SER A 3 -7.21 16.36 1.70
C SER A 3 -6.88 17.02 0.36
N SER A 4 -6.98 16.26 -0.73
CA SER A 4 -6.98 16.76 -2.10
C SER A 4 -8.28 17.49 -2.46
N VAL A 5 -9.35 17.28 -1.68
CA VAL A 5 -10.66 17.93 -1.87
C VAL A 5 -10.71 19.23 -1.07
N GLN A 6 -11.13 20.32 -1.72
CA GLN A 6 -11.30 21.61 -1.06
C GLN A 6 -12.42 21.53 -0.01
N ASN A 7 -12.19 22.15 1.14
CA ASN A 7 -13.12 22.20 2.28
C ASN A 7 -13.39 20.84 2.96
N GLU A 8 -12.56 19.82 2.73
CA GLU A 8 -12.63 18.55 3.46
C GLU A 8 -11.60 18.50 4.60
N PHE A 9 -12.09 18.42 5.85
CA PHE A 9 -11.24 18.56 7.05
C PHE A 9 -11.26 17.35 7.99
N TRP A 10 -12.11 16.35 7.74
CA TRP A 10 -12.31 15.24 8.68
C TRP A 10 -11.00 14.48 8.97
N ALA A 11 -10.18 14.21 7.96
CA ALA A 11 -8.92 13.49 8.13
C ALA A 11 -7.93 14.28 8.99
N ALA A 12 -7.84 15.61 8.78
CA ALA A 12 -6.99 16.48 9.59
C ALA A 12 -7.47 16.55 11.06
N LEU A 13 -8.79 16.55 11.27
CA LEU A 13 -9.38 16.53 12.62
C LEU A 13 -9.12 15.20 13.35
N VAL A 14 -9.24 14.07 12.64
CA VAL A 14 -8.93 12.74 13.19
C VAL A 14 -7.45 12.63 13.57
N GLU A 15 -6.54 13.07 12.69
CA GLU A 15 -5.10 13.10 12.95
C GLU A 15 -4.79 13.97 14.18
N LYS A 16 -5.43 15.14 14.31
CA LYS A 16 -5.27 16.02 15.48
C LYS A 16 -5.74 15.37 16.77
N ALA A 17 -6.88 14.68 16.74
CA ALA A 17 -7.39 13.95 17.90
C ALA A 17 -6.44 12.82 18.33
N TYR A 18 -5.87 12.10 17.34
CA TYR A 18 -4.89 11.06 17.58
C TYR A 18 -3.57 11.62 18.17
N ALA A 19 -3.08 12.74 17.63
CA ALA A 19 -1.92 13.45 18.17
C ALA A 19 -2.17 13.91 19.62
N LYS A 20 -3.37 14.43 19.92
CA LYS A 20 -3.76 14.84 21.28
C LYS A 20 -3.73 13.66 22.25
N LEU A 21 -4.24 12.48 21.84
CA LEU A 21 -4.20 11.26 22.67
C LEU A 21 -2.76 10.84 23.00
N HIS A 22 -1.83 11.02 22.04
CA HIS A 22 -0.42 10.67 22.19
C HIS A 22 0.48 11.81 22.70
N GLY A 23 -0.11 12.96 23.07
CA GLY A 23 0.58 14.10 23.69
C GLY A 23 1.07 15.16 22.70
N SER A 24 1.49 14.79 21.49
CA SER A 24 1.92 15.74 20.45
C SER A 24 1.88 15.13 19.05
N TYR A 25 1.99 15.98 18.01
CA TYR A 25 2.20 15.51 16.64
C TYR A 25 3.57 14.84 16.46
N GLU A 26 4.58 15.30 17.18
CA GLU A 26 5.93 14.73 17.16
C GLU A 26 5.94 13.29 17.68
N ALA A 27 5.09 12.98 18.67
CA ALA A 27 4.91 11.62 19.18
C ALA A 27 4.34 10.63 18.15
N LEU A 28 3.81 11.12 17.02
CA LEU A 28 3.35 10.28 15.91
C LEU A 28 4.45 9.95 14.89
N ALA A 29 5.61 10.60 14.96
CA ALA A 29 6.72 10.34 14.06
C ALA A 29 7.28 8.92 14.29
N GLY A 30 7.48 8.16 13.20
CA GLY A 30 8.04 6.81 13.27
C GLY A 30 7.07 5.71 13.72
N GLY A 31 5.76 5.93 13.64
CA GLY A 31 4.76 4.91 13.95
C GLY A 31 4.72 3.75 12.93
N THR A 32 4.54 2.52 13.41
CA THR A 32 4.27 1.33 12.57
C THR A 32 2.80 1.28 12.15
N GLY A 33 2.50 0.77 10.95
CA GLY A 33 1.13 0.59 10.45
C GLY A 33 0.20 -0.19 11.40
N ILE A 34 0.75 -1.14 12.16
CA ILE A 34 0.05 -1.90 13.21
C ILE A 34 -0.63 -0.99 14.24
N ARG A 35 0.10 0.01 14.76
CA ARG A 35 -0.40 0.90 15.83
C ARG A 35 -1.59 1.71 15.35
N GLY A 36 -1.48 2.29 14.16
CA GLY A 36 -2.56 3.05 13.55
C GLY A 36 -3.80 2.19 13.28
N MET A 37 -3.62 1.01 12.69
CA MET A 37 -4.76 0.13 12.38
C MET A 37 -5.45 -0.41 13.63
N THR A 38 -4.68 -0.83 14.64
CA THR A 38 -5.24 -1.31 15.91
C THR A 38 -6.01 -0.21 16.62
N ALA A 39 -5.44 1.01 16.69
CA ALA A 39 -6.09 2.11 17.39
C ALA A 39 -7.37 2.60 16.70
N LEU A 40 -7.41 2.57 15.36
CA LEU A 40 -8.57 3.04 14.60
C LEU A 40 -9.69 2.00 14.47
N THR A 41 -9.36 0.71 14.50
CA THR A 41 -10.33 -0.36 14.23
C THR A 41 -10.63 -1.25 15.43
N GLY A 42 -9.73 -1.32 16.42
CA GLY A 42 -9.77 -2.36 17.45
C GLY A 42 -9.63 -3.79 16.90
N GLY A 43 -9.26 -3.95 15.63
CA GLY A 43 -9.17 -5.22 14.94
C GLY A 43 -7.90 -5.99 15.26
N ILE A 44 -7.87 -7.25 14.80
CA ILE A 44 -6.71 -8.13 14.96
C ILE A 44 -5.76 -7.88 13.79
N THR A 45 -4.54 -7.47 14.11
CA THR A 45 -3.48 -7.22 13.12
C THR A 45 -2.50 -8.37 13.03
N ALA A 46 -2.26 -8.86 11.82
CA ALA A 46 -1.16 -9.75 11.49
C ALA A 46 -0.07 -8.98 10.74
N HIS A 47 1.19 -9.18 11.13
CA HIS A 47 2.36 -8.56 10.51
C HIS A 47 3.21 -9.63 9.82
N TYR A 48 3.58 -9.37 8.57
CA TYR A 48 4.36 -10.27 7.72
C TYR A 48 5.62 -9.56 7.25
N ILE A 49 6.77 -10.18 7.48
CA ILE A 49 8.06 -9.67 7.01
C ILE A 49 8.32 -10.28 5.63
N LEU A 50 8.57 -9.42 4.64
CA LEU A 50 8.87 -9.79 3.26
C LEU A 50 10.37 -9.97 3.06
N LYS A 51 11.19 -8.93 3.23
CA LYS A 51 12.67 -8.98 3.06
C LYS A 51 13.16 -9.83 1.86
N GLY A 52 12.43 -9.84 0.74
CA GLY A 52 12.74 -10.64 -0.44
C GLY A 52 12.30 -12.12 -0.40
N ASN A 53 11.74 -12.59 0.71
CA ASN A 53 11.15 -13.92 0.86
C ASN A 53 9.62 -13.82 0.95
N GLN A 54 8.93 -14.54 0.09
CA GLN A 54 7.48 -14.66 0.16
C GLN A 54 7.09 -15.60 1.31
N PRO A 55 6.28 -15.17 2.29
CA PRO A 55 5.58 -16.10 3.16
C PRO A 55 4.62 -16.95 2.31
N HIS A 56 4.62 -18.27 2.51
CA HIS A 56 4.00 -19.25 1.59
C HIS A 56 2.58 -18.88 1.14
N ASP A 57 1.74 -18.39 2.06
CA ASP A 57 0.32 -18.13 1.80
C ASP A 57 -0.05 -16.64 1.75
N LEU A 58 0.92 -15.72 1.70
CA LEU A 58 0.61 -14.28 1.86
C LEU A 58 -0.34 -13.75 0.77
N PHE A 59 -0.14 -14.17 -0.49
CA PHE A 59 -1.00 -13.70 -1.57
C PHE A 59 -2.43 -14.23 -1.38
N GLU A 60 -2.57 -15.50 -1.03
CA GLU A 60 -3.84 -16.18 -0.76
C GLU A 60 -4.56 -15.54 0.45
N ILE A 61 -3.81 -15.13 1.47
CA ILE A 61 -4.32 -14.37 2.62
C ILE A 61 -4.84 -13.00 2.16
N LEU A 62 -4.08 -12.25 1.38
CA LEU A 62 -4.52 -10.95 0.84
C LEU A 62 -5.77 -11.09 -0.04
N GLU A 63 -5.78 -12.10 -0.91
CA GLU A 63 -6.88 -12.43 -1.82
C GLU A 63 -8.16 -12.77 -1.04
N LYS A 64 -8.03 -13.47 0.09
CA LYS A 64 -9.16 -13.82 0.96
C LYS A 64 -9.67 -12.63 1.77
N TYR A 65 -8.79 -11.83 2.38
CA TYR A 65 -9.18 -10.86 3.41
C TYR A 65 -9.47 -9.46 2.88
N LEU A 66 -8.85 -9.01 1.78
CA LEU A 66 -9.12 -7.68 1.23
C LEU A 66 -10.59 -7.49 0.80
N PRO A 67 -11.26 -8.46 0.13
CA PRO A 67 -12.68 -8.36 -0.19
C PRO A 67 -13.58 -8.35 1.06
N LEU A 68 -13.11 -8.94 2.18
CA LEU A 68 -13.80 -8.95 3.47
C LEU A 68 -13.56 -7.66 4.29
N ARG A 69 -13.19 -6.56 3.62
CA ARG A 69 -12.95 -5.24 4.22
C ARG A 69 -11.81 -5.22 5.24
N ALA A 70 -10.88 -6.19 5.17
CA ALA A 70 -9.63 -6.09 5.92
C ALA A 70 -8.82 -4.90 5.38
N LEU A 71 -8.16 -4.19 6.29
CA LEU A 71 -7.23 -3.12 5.92
C LEU A 71 -5.84 -3.72 5.77
N ALA A 72 -5.09 -3.28 4.77
CA ALA A 72 -3.72 -3.71 4.60
C ALA A 72 -2.79 -2.54 4.30
N THR A 73 -1.65 -2.52 4.95
CA THR A 73 -0.58 -1.55 4.74
C THR A 73 0.73 -2.28 4.47
N CYS A 74 1.63 -1.64 3.75
CA CYS A 74 2.97 -2.13 3.53
C CYS A 74 3.97 -0.98 3.67
N ALA A 75 5.22 -1.29 3.96
CA ALA A 75 6.23 -0.27 4.14
C ALA A 75 7.59 -0.67 3.55
N ILE A 76 8.39 0.36 3.31
CA ILE A 76 9.78 0.24 2.89
C ILE A 76 10.62 0.89 3.99
N HIS A 77 11.49 0.11 4.63
CA HIS A 77 12.30 0.51 5.78
C HIS A 77 13.79 0.67 5.43
N LYS A 78 14.12 0.74 4.14
CA LYS A 78 15.50 0.97 3.70
C LYS A 78 16.01 2.35 4.12
N ASN A 79 17.29 2.40 4.46
CA ASN A 79 17.99 3.65 4.75
C ASN A 79 18.13 4.52 3.49
N ASP A 80 18.39 5.81 3.71
CA ASP A 80 18.54 6.81 2.63
C ASP A 80 19.63 6.47 1.60
N GLN A 81 20.61 5.63 1.96
CA GLN A 81 21.61 5.13 1.02
C GLN A 81 21.00 4.40 -0.20
N TYR A 82 19.80 3.82 -0.07
CA TYR A 82 19.11 3.13 -1.16
C TYR A 82 18.07 4.02 -1.87
N LYS A 83 17.87 5.25 -1.40
CA LYS A 83 16.82 6.16 -1.88
C LYS A 83 16.81 6.30 -3.40
N HIS A 84 17.97 6.51 -4.02
CA HIS A 84 18.09 6.64 -5.48
C HIS A 84 17.59 5.41 -6.25
N VAL A 85 17.86 4.21 -5.73
CA VAL A 85 17.43 2.96 -6.37
C VAL A 85 15.91 2.86 -6.37
N TYR A 86 15.28 3.12 -5.23
CA TYR A 86 13.82 3.07 -5.10
C TYR A 86 13.11 4.20 -5.86
N GLU A 87 13.66 5.42 -5.84
CA GLU A 87 13.08 6.56 -6.54
C GLU A 87 13.16 6.40 -8.07
N SER A 88 14.19 5.71 -8.56
CA SER A 88 14.32 5.42 -10.00
C SER A 88 13.15 4.59 -10.53
N VAL A 89 12.58 3.71 -9.69
CA VAL A 89 11.41 2.89 -9.99
C VAL A 89 10.10 3.47 -9.43
N GLY A 90 10.13 4.68 -8.88
CA GLY A 90 8.92 5.38 -8.40
C GLY A 90 8.46 5.02 -6.99
N LEU A 91 9.33 4.40 -6.17
CA LEU A 91 9.06 4.08 -4.77
C LEU A 91 9.82 5.02 -3.82
N ARG A 92 9.35 5.14 -2.58
CA ARG A 92 9.95 5.95 -1.51
C ARG A 92 10.35 5.05 -0.36
N VAL A 93 11.59 5.22 0.09
CA VAL A 93 12.10 4.57 1.29
C VAL A 93 11.58 5.26 2.54
N GLN A 94 11.61 4.57 3.69
CA GLN A 94 11.08 5.04 4.97
C GLN A 94 9.63 5.51 4.89
N HIS A 95 8.83 4.83 4.07
CA HIS A 95 7.48 5.28 3.73
C HIS A 95 6.47 4.13 3.79
N ALA A 96 5.24 4.48 4.18
CA ALA A 96 4.13 3.56 4.28
C ALA A 96 3.16 3.74 3.11
N TYR A 97 2.64 2.62 2.63
CA TYR A 97 1.72 2.51 1.52
C TYR A 97 0.49 1.69 1.95
N SER A 98 -0.61 1.82 1.21
CA SER A 98 -1.80 0.99 1.40
C SER A 98 -1.84 -0.11 0.34
N VAL A 99 -2.17 -1.34 0.74
CA VAL A 99 -2.50 -2.41 -0.21
C VAL A 99 -4.00 -2.40 -0.40
N LEU A 100 -4.45 -2.11 -1.63
CA LEU A 100 -5.87 -1.92 -1.93
C LEU A 100 -6.51 -3.21 -2.42
N ARG A 101 -5.86 -3.87 -3.39
CA ARG A 101 -6.43 -5.01 -4.12
C ARG A 101 -5.33 -5.99 -4.54
N VAL A 102 -5.72 -7.24 -4.74
CA VAL A 102 -4.90 -8.24 -5.43
C VAL A 102 -5.74 -8.93 -6.48
N VAL A 103 -5.12 -9.35 -7.59
CA VAL A 103 -5.79 -10.10 -8.66
C VAL A 103 -4.84 -11.12 -9.27
N ARG A 104 -5.39 -12.25 -9.72
CA ARG A 104 -4.70 -13.22 -10.58
C ARG A 104 -5.10 -12.95 -12.02
N LEU A 105 -4.12 -12.64 -12.84
CA LEU A 105 -4.32 -12.37 -14.26
C LEU A 105 -3.46 -13.35 -15.06
N CYS A 106 -4.12 -14.30 -15.73
CA CYS A 106 -3.47 -15.43 -16.38
C CYS A 106 -2.51 -16.15 -15.41
N ASN A 107 -1.20 -16.10 -15.67
CA ASN A 107 -0.15 -16.70 -14.85
C ASN A 107 0.58 -15.69 -13.93
N VAL A 108 0.04 -14.47 -13.77
CA VAL A 108 0.66 -13.40 -12.98
C VAL A 108 -0.22 -13.01 -11.79
N LYS A 109 0.40 -12.92 -10.62
CA LYS A 109 -0.20 -12.35 -9.40
C LYS A 109 0.11 -10.86 -9.36
N LEU A 110 -0.92 -10.02 -9.27
CA LEU A 110 -0.79 -8.56 -9.22
C LEU A 110 -1.28 -8.00 -7.88
N VAL A 111 -0.63 -6.93 -7.43
CA VAL A 111 -1.01 -6.16 -6.23
C VAL A 111 -1.19 -4.72 -6.61
N CYS A 112 -2.32 -4.14 -6.19
CA CYS A 112 -2.62 -2.72 -6.29
C CYS A 112 -2.22 -2.04 -4.98
N VAL A 113 -1.27 -1.11 -5.08
CA VAL A 113 -0.69 -0.38 -3.96
C VAL A 113 -0.97 1.11 -4.15
N ARG A 114 -1.17 1.84 -3.05
CA ARG A 114 -1.38 3.28 -3.07
C ARG A 114 -0.41 4.03 -2.18
N ASN A 115 0.26 5.01 -2.78
CA ASN A 115 1.03 6.04 -2.09
C ASN A 115 0.06 7.04 -1.43
N PRO A 116 0.12 7.24 -0.10
CA PRO A 116 -0.76 8.19 0.60
C PRO A 116 -0.58 9.65 0.16
N TRP A 117 0.52 10.00 -0.52
CA TRP A 117 0.72 11.33 -1.09
C TRP A 117 -0.20 11.63 -2.27
N GLY A 118 -0.83 10.62 -2.86
CA GLY A 118 -1.72 10.79 -4.00
C GLY A 118 -1.01 11.15 -5.30
N HIS A 119 0.30 10.93 -5.38
CA HIS A 119 1.15 11.10 -6.55
C HIS A 119 2.44 10.30 -6.34
N VAL A 120 3.31 10.21 -7.35
CA VAL A 120 4.53 9.40 -7.36
C VAL A 120 4.23 7.91 -7.26
N GLU A 121 4.26 7.28 -8.43
CA GLU A 121 3.81 5.91 -8.65
C GLU A 121 4.94 5.04 -9.20
N TRP A 122 4.74 3.73 -9.06
CA TRP A 122 5.61 2.70 -9.62
C TRP A 122 5.83 2.88 -11.13
N LYS A 123 7.08 2.73 -11.57
CA LYS A 123 7.49 2.88 -12.98
C LYS A 123 7.91 1.58 -13.65
N GLY A 124 7.88 0.46 -12.93
CA GLY A 124 8.27 -0.84 -13.46
C GLY A 124 7.14 -1.56 -14.19
N ASN A 125 7.24 -2.88 -14.26
CA ASN A 125 6.21 -3.72 -14.89
C ASN A 125 4.86 -3.55 -14.20
N TRP A 126 3.79 -3.48 -14.99
CA TRP A 126 2.40 -3.27 -14.54
C TRP A 126 2.08 -1.87 -13.99
N SER A 127 3.02 -0.92 -14.03
CA SER A 127 2.70 0.50 -13.91
C SER A 127 1.63 0.96 -14.90
N ASP A 128 1.04 2.12 -14.67
CA ASP A 128 -0.03 2.69 -15.49
C ASP A 128 0.31 2.79 -16.98
N HIS A 129 1.58 3.04 -17.28
CA HIS A 129 2.11 3.18 -18.64
C HIS A 129 2.85 1.93 -19.13
N SER A 130 2.77 0.81 -18.40
CA SER A 130 3.49 -0.42 -18.76
C SER A 130 2.90 -1.08 -20.00
N GLN A 131 3.76 -1.46 -20.94
CA GLN A 131 3.35 -2.21 -22.13
C GLN A 131 2.80 -3.60 -21.80
N LYS A 132 3.06 -4.13 -20.60
CA LYS A 132 2.51 -5.41 -20.13
C LYS A 132 0.99 -5.47 -20.18
N TRP A 133 0.32 -4.33 -20.04
CA TRP A 133 -1.14 -4.24 -20.17
C TRP A 133 -1.66 -4.53 -21.58
N HIS A 134 -0.81 -4.53 -22.62
CA HIS A 134 -1.21 -4.93 -23.96
C HIS A 134 -1.35 -6.45 -24.12
N GLU A 135 -0.76 -7.24 -23.21
CA GLU A 135 -0.90 -8.70 -23.18
C GLU A 135 -2.23 -9.13 -22.52
N VAL A 136 -2.95 -8.20 -21.92
CA VAL A 136 -4.22 -8.43 -21.18
C VAL A 136 -5.43 -8.19 -22.08
N PRO A 137 -6.46 -9.06 -22.04
CA PRO A 137 -7.71 -8.81 -22.75
C PRO A 137 -8.30 -7.44 -22.43
N TYR A 138 -8.88 -6.79 -23.43
CA TYR A 138 -9.36 -5.40 -23.32
C TYR A 138 -10.34 -5.20 -22.15
N GLU A 139 -11.28 -6.13 -21.94
CA GLU A 139 -12.29 -6.03 -20.88
C GLU A 139 -11.67 -6.08 -19.48
N GLU A 140 -10.78 -7.03 -19.21
CA GLU A 140 -10.06 -7.12 -17.93
C GLU A 140 -9.18 -5.90 -17.70
N ARG A 141 -8.46 -5.45 -18.74
CA ARG A 141 -7.64 -4.25 -18.68
C ARG A 141 -8.48 -3.02 -18.28
N MET A 142 -9.66 -2.83 -18.87
CA MET A 142 -10.52 -1.69 -18.56
C MET A 142 -11.07 -1.70 -17.14
N GLN A 143 -11.16 -2.86 -16.50
CA GLN A 143 -11.60 -3.00 -15.10
C GLN A 143 -10.48 -2.71 -14.09
N LEU A 144 -9.23 -3.02 -14.47
CA LEU A 144 -8.08 -2.97 -13.56
C LEU A 144 -7.24 -1.70 -13.74
N LEU A 145 -6.98 -1.29 -14.98
CA LEU A 145 -6.08 -0.20 -15.30
C LEU A 145 -6.82 1.14 -15.35
N ALA A 146 -6.38 2.08 -14.52
CA ALA A 146 -6.83 3.47 -14.56
C ALA A 146 -5.60 4.36 -14.67
N ILE A 147 -5.33 4.92 -15.85
CA ILE A 147 -4.17 5.80 -16.07
C ILE A 147 -4.43 7.16 -15.42
N LYS A 148 -3.94 7.36 -14.19
CA LYS A 148 -4.18 8.58 -13.39
C LYS A 148 -3.05 8.76 -12.37
N ASP A 149 -2.47 9.96 -12.28
CA ASP A 149 -1.53 10.30 -11.19
C ASP A 149 -2.31 10.57 -9.90
N ASN A 150 -2.65 9.50 -9.18
CA ASN A 150 -3.39 9.51 -7.92
C ASN A 150 -2.69 8.70 -6.81
N GLY A 151 -1.46 8.28 -7.07
CA GLY A 151 -0.63 7.46 -6.19
C GLY A 151 -0.97 5.97 -6.21
N GLU A 152 -1.99 5.53 -6.94
CA GLU A 152 -2.41 4.13 -7.05
C GLU A 152 -1.74 3.48 -8.25
N PHE A 153 -1.14 2.30 -8.07
CA PHE A 153 -0.48 1.59 -9.14
C PHE A 153 -0.55 0.08 -8.92
N TRP A 154 -0.44 -0.67 -10.01
CA TRP A 154 -0.25 -2.11 -9.98
C TRP A 154 1.22 -2.49 -10.10
N MET A 155 1.59 -3.60 -9.47
CA MET A 155 2.88 -4.25 -9.66
C MET A 155 2.75 -5.78 -9.54
N SER A 156 3.73 -6.50 -10.04
CA SER A 156 3.79 -7.95 -9.83
C SER A 156 3.97 -8.26 -8.35
N PHE A 157 3.38 -9.34 -7.86
CA PHE A 157 3.58 -9.79 -6.48
C PHE A 157 5.05 -10.11 -6.19
N CYS A 158 5.79 -10.60 -7.20
CA CYS A 158 7.24 -10.83 -7.08
C CYS A 158 8.00 -9.51 -6.84
N ASP A 159 7.68 -8.44 -7.58
CA ASP A 159 8.27 -7.12 -7.35
C ASP A 159 7.84 -6.57 -5.98
N PHE A 160 6.58 -6.77 -5.60
CA PHE A 160 6.09 -6.37 -4.29
C PHE A 160 6.91 -6.99 -3.14
N VAL A 161 7.11 -8.31 -3.17
CA VAL A 161 7.95 -9.04 -2.18
C VAL A 161 9.42 -8.57 -2.21
N ARG A 162 9.93 -8.20 -3.39
CA ARG A 162 11.30 -7.74 -3.58
C ARG A 162 11.54 -6.33 -3.01
N TYR A 163 10.62 -5.40 -3.24
CA TYR A 163 10.81 -3.99 -2.90
C TYR A 163 10.30 -3.62 -1.50
N PHE A 164 9.20 -4.22 -1.05
CA PHE A 164 8.62 -3.93 0.26
C PHE A 164 9.25 -4.80 1.35
N ASP A 165 9.40 -4.24 2.55
CA ASP A 165 10.04 -4.92 3.67
C ASP A 165 9.03 -5.69 4.52
N ASP A 166 7.79 -5.21 4.60
CA ASP A 166 6.72 -5.81 5.38
C ASP A 166 5.31 -5.45 4.89
N VAL A 167 4.34 -6.25 5.36
CA VAL A 167 2.90 -6.04 5.17
C VAL A 167 2.21 -6.25 6.50
N THR A 168 1.30 -5.35 6.85
CA THR A 168 0.37 -5.53 7.97
C THR A 168 -1.04 -5.68 7.43
N ILE A 169 -1.76 -6.69 7.90
CA ILE A 169 -3.17 -6.92 7.56
C ILE A 169 -3.99 -6.84 8.86
N CYS A 170 -5.02 -6.00 8.88
CA CYS A 170 -5.92 -5.83 10.00
C CYS A 170 -7.30 -6.36 9.64
N GLN A 171 -7.71 -7.44 10.30
CA GLN A 171 -9.06 -7.97 10.19
C GLN A 171 -9.97 -7.32 11.23
N GLN A 172 -11.13 -6.84 10.78
CA GLN A 172 -12.19 -6.36 11.67
C GLN A 172 -13.04 -7.55 12.11
N THR A 173 -13.34 -7.67 13.40
CA THR A 173 -14.10 -8.78 14.00
C THR A 173 -15.60 -8.49 14.13
N ARG A 174 -16.20 -7.78 13.17
CA ARG A 174 -17.65 -7.45 13.22
C ARG A 174 -18.33 -7.66 11.88
#